data_AF-C4PEW8-F1
#
_entry.id   AF-C4PEW8-F1
#
_cell.length_a   1.000
_cell.length_b   1.000
_cell.length_c   1.000
_cell.angle_alpha   90.00
_cell.angle_beta   90.00
_cell.angle_gamma   90.00
#
_symmetry.space_group_name_H-M   'P 1'
#
loop_
_entity.id
_entity.type
_entity.pdbx_description
1 polymer ?
#
loop_
_entity_poly.entity_id
_entity_poly.type
_entity_poly.pdbx_seq_one_letter_code
_entity_poly.pdbx_strand_id
1 'polypeptide(L)'
;ERYLWIDLGAGPVDYGPALSGDGVLPRGEFHPFASLHGRPKSQKSLLSDLASLVWSAYQVLLVPSLRIPIPFENSLIVEFIHIHGSSDNKDIVGLDWKLIERNFMDEVNENGLLFGDQSLRFKKHEVNLAECPICSFAISRAATSYTSRYLFDNYTLIVSEYLDSKRLHQTLSESAAEFRRIAKLSEEDFFGRILPVYVFDLDVSSILLLDRYHQSVAF
;
A
#
# COMPACT_ATOMS: atom_id res chain seq x y z
N GLU A 1 3.84 -12.21 -20.99
CA GLU A 1 2.53 -12.84 -20.74
C GLU A 1 2.29 -12.93 -19.24
N ARG A 2 1.07 -12.67 -18.74
CA ARG A 2 0.75 -12.75 -17.31
C ARG A 2 -0.08 -14.01 -17.08
N TYR A 3 0.40 -14.92 -16.22
CA TYR A 3 -0.30 -16.17 -15.90
C TYR A 3 -0.74 -16.17 -14.44
N LEU A 4 -1.86 -16.81 -14.16
CA LEU A 4 -2.39 -17.05 -12.82
C LEU A 4 -2.73 -18.53 -12.66
N TRP A 5 -2.35 -19.10 -11.53
CA TRP A 5 -2.72 -20.46 -11.14
C TRP A 5 -3.75 -20.40 -10.01
N ILE A 6 -4.89 -21.07 -10.22
CA ILE A 6 -5.92 -21.26 -9.21
C ILE A 6 -6.04 -22.76 -8.96
N ASP A 7 -5.68 -23.20 -7.76
CA ASP A 7 -5.84 -24.60 -7.36
C ASP A 7 -7.28 -24.86 -6.92
N LEU A 8 -8.03 -25.57 -7.75
CA LEU A 8 -9.42 -25.97 -7.49
C LEU A 8 -9.53 -27.22 -6.61
N GLY A 9 -8.41 -27.94 -6.39
CA GLY A 9 -8.31 -29.14 -5.56
C GLY A 9 -7.85 -28.88 -4.14
N ALA A 10 -7.40 -27.65 -3.84
CA ALA A 10 -7.15 -27.21 -2.48
C ALA A 10 -8.46 -27.33 -1.68
N GLY A 11 -8.52 -28.33 -0.78
CA GLY A 11 -9.60 -28.44 0.20
C GLY A 11 -9.71 -27.16 1.05
N PRO A 12 -10.75 -27.00 1.90
CA PRO A 12 -10.81 -25.87 2.82
C PRO A 12 -9.51 -25.83 3.63
N VAL A 13 -8.66 -24.87 3.29
CA VAL A 13 -7.31 -24.81 3.85
C VAL A 13 -7.46 -24.16 5.21
N ASP A 14 -7.24 -24.93 6.27
CA ASP A 14 -7.01 -24.37 7.59
C ASP A 14 -5.64 -23.65 7.50
N TYR A 15 -5.63 -22.41 7.03
CA TYR A 15 -4.43 -21.58 7.04
C TYR A 15 -4.25 -21.03 8.45
N GLY A 16 -3.08 -21.31 9.04
CA GLY A 16 -2.65 -20.72 10.31
C GLY A 16 -2.88 -21.61 11.56
N PRO A 17 -2.04 -21.46 12.59
CA PRO A 17 -2.17 -22.17 13.87
C PRO A 17 -3.37 -21.65 14.69
N ALA A 18 -4.04 -22.55 15.39
CA ALA A 18 -5.35 -22.37 16.05
C ALA A 18 -5.39 -21.40 17.27
N LEU A 19 -4.34 -20.62 17.54
CA LEU A 19 -4.24 -19.74 18.70
C LEU A 19 -4.11 -18.26 18.29
N SER A 20 -4.49 -17.38 19.21
CA SER A 20 -4.76 -15.96 18.98
C SER A 20 -3.61 -15.21 18.29
N GLY A 21 -3.87 -14.65 17.10
CA GLY A 21 -2.96 -13.73 16.41
C GLY A 21 -2.60 -14.11 14.97
N ASP A 22 -2.81 -15.37 14.57
CA ASP A 22 -2.11 -15.91 13.39
C ASP A 22 -2.98 -16.13 12.14
N GLY A 23 -4.02 -15.30 11.94
CA GLY A 23 -4.74 -15.25 10.66
C GLY A 23 -5.51 -16.52 10.28
N VAL A 24 -6.06 -17.24 11.27
CA VAL A 24 -6.91 -18.40 11.01
C VAL A 24 -8.22 -17.98 10.37
N LEU A 25 -8.47 -18.50 9.17
CA LEU A 25 -9.77 -18.44 8.50
C LEU A 25 -10.56 -19.71 8.86
N PRO A 26 -11.55 -19.63 9.76
CA PRO A 26 -12.31 -20.80 10.16
C PRO A 26 -13.12 -21.38 8.99
N ARG A 27 -13.34 -22.69 9.02
CA ARG A 27 -14.18 -23.39 8.04
C ARG A 27 -15.58 -22.76 8.01
N GLY A 28 -15.91 -22.12 6.89
CA GLY A 28 -17.18 -21.41 6.68
C GLY A 28 -17.03 -19.90 6.40
N GLU A 29 -15.85 -19.31 6.64
CA GLU A 29 -15.58 -17.90 6.32
C GLU A 29 -14.93 -17.68 4.94
N PHE A 30 -14.39 -18.72 4.32
CA PHE A 30 -14.09 -18.71 2.89
C PHE A 30 -15.36 -18.95 2.07
N HIS A 31 -15.43 -18.34 0.89
CA HIS A 31 -16.55 -18.30 -0.07
C HIS A 31 -17.73 -19.27 0.21
N PRO A 32 -18.99 -18.78 0.29
CA PRO A 32 -20.12 -19.53 0.88
C PRO A 32 -20.59 -20.80 0.17
N PHE A 33 -19.92 -21.28 -0.88
CA PHE A 33 -20.55 -22.17 -1.86
C PHE A 33 -20.28 -23.66 -1.64
N ALA A 34 -19.21 -24.03 -0.92
CA ALA A 34 -18.94 -25.45 -0.65
C ALA A 34 -20.00 -26.11 0.27
N SER A 35 -20.63 -25.34 1.15
CA SER A 35 -21.70 -25.80 2.05
C SER A 35 -23.10 -25.78 1.41
N LEU A 36 -23.29 -25.04 0.30
CA LEU A 36 -24.58 -24.90 -0.38
C LEU A 36 -24.92 -26.09 -1.30
N HIS A 37 -23.92 -26.89 -1.69
CA HIS A 37 -24.16 -28.08 -2.50
C HIS A 37 -24.58 -29.28 -1.65
N GLY A 38 -25.86 -29.31 -1.27
CA GLY A 38 -26.51 -30.52 -0.77
C GLY A 38 -26.43 -31.69 -1.75
N ARG A 39 -26.66 -32.92 -1.27
CA ARG A 39 -26.81 -34.09 -2.14
C ARG A 39 -28.26 -34.15 -2.68
N PRO A 40 -28.47 -34.44 -3.98
CA PRO A 40 -27.46 -34.74 -5.00
C PRO A 40 -26.82 -33.47 -5.58
N LYS A 41 -25.50 -33.51 -5.77
CA LYS A 41 -24.73 -32.39 -6.31
C LYS A 41 -25.13 -32.14 -7.77
N SER A 42 -25.85 -31.05 -8.01
CA SER A 42 -26.17 -30.58 -9.36
C SER A 42 -24.87 -30.18 -10.07
N GLN A 43 -24.48 -30.90 -11.12
CA GLN A 43 -23.32 -30.55 -11.97
C GLN A 43 -23.45 -29.13 -12.55
N LYS A 44 -24.68 -28.68 -12.81
CA LYS A 44 -24.96 -27.32 -13.29
C LYS A 44 -24.66 -26.25 -12.24
N SER A 45 -24.92 -26.55 -10.96
CA SER A 45 -24.63 -25.65 -9.85
C SER A 45 -23.13 -25.53 -9.58
N LEU A 46 -22.39 -26.64 -9.71
CA LEU A 46 -20.92 -26.59 -9.64
C LEU A 46 -20.33 -25.74 -10.77
N LEU A 47 -20.89 -25.88 -11.99
CA LEU A 47 -20.44 -25.11 -13.15
C LEU A 47 -20.75 -23.61 -13.00
N SER A 48 -21.92 -23.25 -12.45
CA SER A 48 -22.25 -21.85 -12.17
C SER A 48 -21.31 -21.23 -11.15
N ASP A 49 -20.94 -22.00 -10.12
CA ASP A 49 -20.09 -21.51 -9.04
C ASP A 49 -18.64 -21.38 -9.50
N LEU A 50 -18.15 -22.31 -10.33
CA LEU A 50 -16.86 -22.18 -11.00
C LEU A 50 -16.82 -20.97 -11.94
N ALA A 51 -17.86 -20.77 -12.75
CA ALA A 51 -17.95 -19.61 -13.63
C ALA A 51 -17.98 -18.30 -12.84
N SER A 52 -18.71 -18.26 -11.71
CA SER A 52 -18.76 -17.13 -10.79
C SER A 52 -17.39 -16.84 -10.14
N LEU A 53 -16.67 -17.89 -9.72
CA LEU A 53 -15.31 -17.78 -9.17
C LEU A 53 -14.34 -17.20 -10.22
N VAL A 54 -14.33 -17.77 -11.42
CA VAL A 54 -13.46 -17.30 -12.53
C VAL A 54 -13.78 -15.86 -12.89
N TRP A 55 -15.07 -15.50 -12.98
CA TRP A 55 -15.51 -14.14 -13.27
C TRP A 55 -15.09 -13.17 -12.16
N SER A 56 -15.26 -13.54 -10.90
CA SER A 56 -14.88 -12.70 -9.76
C SER A 56 -13.36 -12.52 -9.70
N ALA A 57 -12.59 -13.59 -9.90
CA ALA A 57 -11.13 -13.53 -9.98
C ALA A 57 -10.66 -12.66 -11.16
N TYR A 58 -11.28 -12.80 -12.34
CA TYR A 58 -11.04 -11.94 -13.49
C TYR A 58 -11.33 -10.47 -13.17
N GLN A 59 -12.48 -10.18 -12.54
CA GLN A 59 -12.86 -8.82 -12.16
C GLN A 59 -11.91 -8.18 -11.13
N VAL A 60 -11.37 -8.98 -10.21
CA VAL A 60 -10.47 -8.52 -9.14
C VAL A 60 -9.01 -8.46 -9.58
N LEU A 61 -8.58 -9.27 -10.55
CA LEU A 61 -7.15 -9.38 -10.91
C LEU A 61 -6.81 -8.74 -12.25
N LEU A 62 -7.74 -8.72 -13.20
CA LEU A 62 -7.51 -8.21 -14.56
C LEU A 62 -8.33 -6.96 -14.86
N VAL A 63 -9.56 -6.86 -14.35
CA VAL A 63 -10.46 -5.73 -14.57
C VAL A 63 -10.29 -4.54 -13.60
N PRO A 64 -9.56 -4.57 -12.45
CA PRO A 64 -9.43 -3.35 -11.65
C PRO A 64 -8.85 -2.19 -12.47
N SER A 65 -7.88 -2.50 -13.33
CA SER A 65 -7.23 -1.58 -14.27
C SER A 65 -8.17 -1.05 -15.36
N LEU A 66 -9.30 -1.72 -15.62
CA LEU A 66 -10.28 -1.37 -16.66
C LEU A 66 -11.58 -0.79 -16.08
N ARG A 67 -11.87 -1.02 -14.78
CA ARG A 67 -13.07 -0.53 -14.10
C ARG A 67 -12.97 0.95 -13.76
N ILE A 68 -11.76 1.41 -13.46
CA ILE A 68 -11.45 2.83 -13.29
C ILE A 68 -10.70 3.23 -14.56
N PRO A 69 -11.30 4.03 -15.47
CA PRO A 69 -10.59 4.50 -16.64
C PRO A 69 -9.38 5.32 -16.16
N ILE A 70 -8.18 4.80 -16.39
CA ILE A 70 -6.95 5.57 -16.14
C ILE A 70 -6.71 6.35 -17.44
N PRO A 71 -6.90 7.68 -17.45
CA PRO A 71 -6.62 8.46 -18.64
C PRO A 71 -5.13 8.31 -18.99
N PHE A 72 -4.85 8.29 -20.29
CA PHE A 72 -3.47 8.37 -20.77
C PHE A 72 -2.96 9.79 -20.50
N GLU A 73 -1.96 9.88 -19.63
CA GLU A 73 -1.30 11.13 -19.27
C GLU A 73 0.07 11.18 -19.94
N ASN A 74 0.32 12.22 -20.73
CA ASN A 74 1.56 12.37 -21.52
C ASN A 74 2.75 12.83 -20.66
N SER A 75 2.48 13.47 -19.52
CA SER A 75 3.52 14.02 -18.64
C SER A 75 3.23 13.61 -17.20
N LEU A 76 4.13 12.81 -16.64
CA LEU A 76 4.11 12.40 -15.24
C LEU A 76 5.28 13.05 -14.50
N ILE A 77 4.95 13.74 -13.40
CA ILE A 77 5.93 14.33 -12.50
C ILE A 77 5.85 13.58 -11.17
N VAL A 78 6.91 12.86 -10.82
CA VAL A 78 7.03 12.22 -9.51
C VAL A 78 7.66 13.24 -8.55
N GLU A 79 6.90 13.62 -7.53
CA GLU A 79 7.28 14.61 -6.54
C GLU A 79 7.66 13.90 -5.24
N PHE A 80 8.95 13.73 -5.00
CA PHE A 80 9.47 13.19 -3.76
C PHE A 80 9.45 14.26 -2.67
N ILE A 81 8.67 14.01 -1.63
CA ILE A 81 8.50 14.91 -0.49
C ILE A 81 9.14 14.25 0.72
N HIS A 82 10.37 14.67 1.02
CA HIS A 82 11.17 14.15 2.11
C HIS A 82 10.87 14.92 3.40
N ILE A 83 10.21 14.26 4.35
CA ILE A 83 9.85 14.80 5.65
C ILE A 83 10.85 14.28 6.67
N HIS A 84 11.71 15.17 7.19
CA HIS A 84 12.82 14.80 8.08
C HIS A 84 12.62 15.35 9.50
N GLY A 85 13.10 14.61 10.51
CA GLY A 85 12.96 14.94 11.93
C GLY A 85 13.83 16.10 12.43
N SER A 86 15.12 16.14 12.05
CA SER A 86 16.08 17.14 12.52
C SER A 86 16.76 17.90 11.38
N SER A 87 17.12 19.18 11.63
CA SER A 87 17.77 20.05 10.63
C SER A 87 19.27 19.78 10.47
N ASP A 88 19.90 19.23 11.51
CA ASP A 88 21.36 19.30 11.68
C ASP A 88 22.08 18.00 11.31
N ASN A 89 21.37 16.86 11.26
CA ASN A 89 21.92 15.57 10.84
C ASN A 89 20.99 14.95 9.80
N LYS A 90 21.18 15.36 8.54
CA LYS A 90 20.58 14.68 7.39
C LYS A 90 21.33 13.36 7.19
N ASP A 91 21.00 12.34 7.97
CA ASP A 91 21.48 10.99 7.71
C ASP A 91 20.81 10.50 6.42
N ILE A 92 21.41 10.82 5.28
CA ILE A 92 20.97 10.33 3.94
C ILE A 92 21.35 8.84 3.78
N VAL A 93 21.74 8.17 4.87
CA VAL A 93 22.19 6.78 4.87
C VAL A 93 21.00 5.89 4.52
N GLY A 94 20.93 5.46 3.27
CA GLY A 94 19.90 4.57 2.75
C GLY A 94 18.98 5.19 1.69
N LEU A 95 19.03 6.51 1.48
CA LEU A 95 18.12 7.21 0.56
C LEU A 95 18.89 7.98 -0.53
N ASP A 96 19.39 7.26 -1.53
CA ASP A 96 20.08 7.87 -2.69
C ASP A 96 19.07 8.22 -3.80
N TRP A 97 18.62 9.47 -3.79
CA TRP A 97 17.71 10.01 -4.80
C TRP A 97 18.25 9.90 -6.23
N LYS A 98 19.56 10.04 -6.43
CA LYS A 98 20.17 9.96 -7.76
C LYS A 98 20.17 8.53 -8.28
N LEU A 99 20.39 7.56 -7.40
CA LEU A 99 20.30 6.15 -7.74
C LEU A 99 18.86 5.75 -8.07
N ILE A 100 17.89 6.23 -7.29
CA ILE A 100 16.46 6.00 -7.58
C ILE A 100 16.10 6.59 -8.94
N GLU A 101 16.41 7.87 -9.18
CA GLU A 101 16.14 8.54 -10.46
C GLU A 101 16.84 7.82 -11.63
N ARG A 102 18.11 7.44 -11.47
CA ARG A 102 18.85 6.68 -12.48
C ARG A 102 18.15 5.37 -12.82
N ASN A 103 17.75 4.56 -11.83
CA ASN A 103 17.10 3.28 -12.08
C ASN A 103 15.82 3.43 -12.91
N PHE A 104 14.98 4.41 -12.58
CA PHE A 104 13.79 4.70 -13.38
C PHE A 104 14.16 5.16 -14.79
N MET A 105 15.10 6.09 -14.92
CA MET A 105 15.50 6.63 -16.23
C MET A 105 16.18 5.59 -17.11
N ASP A 106 16.91 4.63 -16.54
CA ASP A 106 17.49 3.50 -17.26
C ASP A 106 16.38 2.62 -17.86
N GLU A 107 15.33 2.29 -17.10
CA GLU A 107 14.15 1.57 -17.62
C GLU A 107 13.36 2.38 -18.67
N VAL A 108 13.32 3.71 -18.55
CA VAL A 108 12.76 4.58 -19.59
C VAL A 108 13.56 4.47 -20.88
N ASN A 109 14.89 4.54 -20.79
CA ASN A 109 15.78 4.47 -21.96
C ASN A 109 15.76 3.09 -22.64
N GLU A 110 15.49 2.03 -21.88
CA GLU A 110 15.32 0.66 -22.38
C GLU A 110 13.90 0.39 -22.94
N ASN A 111 13.04 1.41 -23.05
CA ASN A 111 11.65 1.34 -23.51
C ASN A 111 10.75 0.40 -22.67
N GLY A 112 11.10 0.15 -21.41
CA GLY A 112 10.35 -0.75 -20.52
C GLY A 112 9.21 -0.07 -19.77
N LEU A 113 9.39 1.20 -19.39
CA LEU A 113 8.52 1.87 -18.41
C LEU A 113 7.47 2.81 -19.01
N LEU A 114 7.83 3.62 -20.02
CA LEU A 114 6.94 4.63 -20.61
C LEU A 114 6.27 4.13 -21.89
N PHE A 115 5.03 4.56 -22.12
CA PHE A 115 4.26 4.21 -23.30
C PHE A 115 4.16 5.39 -24.27
N GLY A 116 4.59 5.21 -25.52
CA GLY A 116 4.47 6.21 -26.58
C GLY A 116 5.19 7.53 -26.25
N ASP A 117 4.48 8.64 -26.33
CA ASP A 117 5.02 9.99 -26.08
C ASP A 117 5.01 10.40 -24.59
N GLN A 118 4.99 9.43 -23.68
CA GLN A 118 5.04 9.71 -22.24
C GLN A 118 6.40 10.28 -21.83
N SER A 119 6.36 11.23 -20.90
CA SER A 119 7.54 11.81 -20.27
C SER A 119 7.47 11.68 -18.75
N LEU A 120 8.62 11.38 -18.16
CA LEU A 120 8.80 11.24 -16.71
C LEU A 120 9.76 12.30 -16.22
N ARG A 121 9.40 13.00 -15.14
CA ARG A 121 10.26 13.97 -14.47
C ARG A 121 10.22 13.75 -12.97
N PHE A 122 11.34 14.01 -12.32
CA PHE A 122 11.44 13.94 -10.87
C PHE A 122 11.60 15.33 -10.28
N LYS A 123 10.90 15.57 -9.17
CA LYS A 123 11.08 16.74 -8.32
C LYS A 123 11.31 16.29 -6.91
N LYS A 124 12.14 17.03 -6.18
CA LYS A 124 12.46 16.75 -4.79
C LYS A 124 12.16 17.98 -3.96
N HIS A 125 11.48 17.75 -2.84
CA HIS A 125 11.19 18.73 -1.82
C HIS A 125 11.61 18.20 -0.47
N GLU A 126 12.14 19.09 0.35
CA GLU A 126 12.53 18.79 1.73
C GLU A 126 11.63 19.59 2.66
N VAL A 127 11.02 18.91 3.62
CA VAL A 127 10.10 19.47 4.59
C VAL A 127 10.58 19.08 5.97
N ASN A 128 10.83 20.08 6.81
CA ASN A 128 11.14 19.83 8.22
C ASN A 128 9.85 19.45 8.96
N LEU A 129 9.86 18.32 9.66
CA LEU A 129 8.72 17.85 10.44
C LEU A 129 8.27 18.89 11.48
N ALA A 130 9.21 19.62 12.09
CA ALA A 130 8.93 20.66 13.07
C ALA A 130 8.21 21.88 12.47
N GLU A 131 8.40 22.13 11.17
CA GLU A 131 7.78 23.24 10.44
C GLU A 131 6.46 22.84 9.76
N CYS A 132 6.09 21.55 9.84
CA CYS A 132 4.89 20.99 9.21
C CYS A 132 3.91 20.44 10.28
N PRO A 133 3.01 21.28 10.83
CA PRO A 133 1.99 20.84 11.77
C PRO A 133 1.12 19.70 11.21
N ILE A 134 0.79 19.75 9.92
CA ILE A 134 0.01 18.72 9.23
C ILE A 134 0.73 17.37 9.25
N CYS A 135 2.04 17.35 9.00
CA CYS A 135 2.85 16.14 9.01
C CYS A 135 2.87 15.51 10.40
N SER A 136 3.14 16.33 11.42
CA SER A 136 3.18 15.87 12.82
C SER A 136 1.82 15.34 13.29
N PHE A 137 0.73 16.00 12.89
CA PHE A 137 -0.64 15.56 13.15
C PHE A 137 -0.96 14.25 12.42
N ALA A 138 -0.59 14.14 11.15
CA ALA A 138 -0.87 12.97 10.33
C ALA A 138 -0.20 11.71 10.89
N ILE A 139 1.08 11.80 11.29
CA ILE A 139 1.80 10.71 11.95
C ILE A 139 1.15 10.36 13.29
N SER A 140 0.91 11.36 14.15
CA SER A 140 0.32 11.11 15.48
C SER A 140 -1.07 10.47 15.39
N ARG A 141 -1.85 10.82 14.37
CA ARG A 141 -3.19 10.25 14.12
C ARG A 141 -3.13 8.84 13.53
N ALA A 142 -2.08 8.54 12.76
CA ALA A 142 -1.87 7.23 12.13
C ALA A 142 -1.13 6.24 13.03
N ALA A 143 -0.37 6.73 14.01
CA ALA A 143 0.30 5.91 15.02
C ALA A 143 -0.72 5.29 15.97
N THR A 144 -0.68 3.96 16.08
CA THR A 144 -1.58 3.18 16.93
C THR A 144 -0.80 2.14 17.71
N SER A 145 -1.21 1.89 18.95
CA SER A 145 -0.57 0.88 19.79
C SER A 145 -1.44 -0.37 19.87
N TYR A 146 -0.83 -1.53 19.75
CA TYR A 146 -1.49 -2.81 19.92
C TYR A 146 -0.79 -3.66 20.97
N THR A 147 -1.57 -4.24 21.87
CA THR A 147 -1.07 -5.09 22.95
C THR A 147 -1.36 -6.56 22.63
N SER A 148 -0.32 -7.35 22.40
CA SER A 148 -0.42 -8.80 22.28
C SER A 148 -0.17 -9.48 23.63
N ARG A 149 -0.91 -10.56 23.90
CA ARG A 149 -0.76 -11.37 25.11
C ARG A 149 -0.07 -12.68 24.74
N TYR A 150 1.11 -12.94 25.28
CA TYR A 150 1.81 -14.21 25.10
C TYR A 150 1.80 -14.99 26.41
N LEU A 151 1.46 -16.28 26.32
CA LEU A 151 1.50 -17.21 27.44
C LEU A 151 2.66 -18.20 27.21
N PHE A 152 3.84 -17.85 27.72
CA PHE A 152 4.96 -18.79 27.85
C PHE A 152 5.27 -18.92 29.34
N ASP A 153 4.68 -19.93 29.99
CA ASP A 153 4.73 -20.23 31.44
C ASP A 153 4.29 -19.11 32.41
N ASN A 154 4.33 -17.83 32.00
CA ASN A 154 3.84 -16.63 32.68
C ASN A 154 3.21 -15.67 31.66
N TYR A 155 2.19 -14.91 32.09
CA TYR A 155 1.52 -13.90 31.25
C TYR A 155 2.46 -12.73 30.97
N THR A 156 2.88 -12.58 29.71
CA THR A 156 3.64 -11.41 29.25
C THR A 156 2.80 -10.58 28.29
N LEU A 157 2.79 -9.26 28.52
CA LEU A 157 2.14 -8.28 27.65
C LEU A 157 3.23 -7.61 26.83
N ILE A 158 3.13 -7.70 25.50
CA ILE A 158 4.02 -6.99 24.58
C ILE A 158 3.20 -5.89 23.91
N VAL A 159 3.67 -4.65 23.99
CA VAL A 159 3.09 -3.50 23.30
C VAL A 159 3.92 -3.24 22.06
N SER A 160 3.26 -3.23 20.90
CA SER A 160 3.88 -2.88 19.62
C SER A 160 3.16 -1.67 19.02
N GLU A 161 3.94 -0.75 18.48
CA GLU A 161 3.43 0.46 17.81
C GLU A 161 3.41 0.23 16.31
N TYR A 162 2.34 0.71 15.68
CA TYR A 162 2.09 0.57 14.25
C TYR A 162 1.71 1.89 13.62
N LEU A 163 2.11 2.10 12.37
CA LEU A 163 1.66 3.21 11.53
C LEU A 163 0.63 2.69 10.53
N ASP A 164 -0.59 3.23 10.60
CA ASP A 164 -1.66 2.96 9.63
C ASP A 164 -1.46 3.85 8.39
N SER A 165 -0.96 3.27 7.30
CA SER A 165 -0.68 3.98 6.06
C SER A 165 -1.93 4.51 5.39
N LYS A 166 -3.07 3.80 5.50
CA LYS A 166 -4.34 4.25 4.93
C LYS A 166 -4.81 5.51 5.61
N ARG A 167 -4.72 5.55 6.95
CA ARG A 167 -5.11 6.73 7.74
C ARG A 167 -4.14 7.89 7.52
N LEU A 168 -2.85 7.59 7.36
CA LEU A 168 -1.83 8.58 7.01
C LEU A 168 -2.11 9.18 5.63
N HIS A 169 -2.30 8.35 4.61
CA HIS A 169 -2.60 8.76 3.25
C HIS A 169 -3.90 9.57 3.18
N GLN A 170 -4.96 9.11 3.85
CA GLN A 170 -6.22 9.84 3.91
C GLN A 170 -6.03 11.24 4.51
N THR A 171 -5.31 11.34 5.63
CA THR A 171 -5.07 12.63 6.30
C THR A 171 -4.27 13.59 5.41
N LEU A 172 -3.22 13.11 4.74
CA LEU A 172 -2.43 13.91 3.80
C LEU A 172 -3.22 14.30 2.55
N SER A 173 -4.05 13.40 2.02
CA SER A 173 -4.89 13.68 0.86
C SER A 173 -5.98 14.70 1.16
N GLU A 174 -6.62 14.62 2.32
CA GLU A 174 -7.64 15.58 2.77
C GLU A 174 -7.04 16.98 3.00
N SER A 175 -5.78 17.05 3.40
CA SER A 175 -5.06 18.30 3.70
C SER A 175 -4.09 18.73 2.59
N ALA A 176 -4.15 18.13 1.41
CA ALA A 176 -3.14 18.28 0.36
C ALA A 176 -2.89 19.73 -0.09
N ALA A 177 -3.95 20.54 -0.18
CA ALA A 177 -3.83 21.95 -0.57
C ALA A 177 -3.11 22.79 0.50
N GLU A 178 -3.47 22.58 1.77
CA GLU A 178 -2.85 23.27 2.90
C GLU A 178 -1.40 22.82 3.09
N PHE A 179 -1.15 21.51 2.94
CA PHE A 179 0.18 20.93 2.98
C PHE A 179 1.10 21.57 1.94
N ARG A 180 0.66 21.67 0.68
CA ARG A 180 1.46 22.32 -0.39
C ARG A 180 1.85 23.74 -0.04
N ARG A 181 0.92 24.50 0.55
CA ARG A 181 1.17 25.87 0.99
C ARG A 181 2.21 25.96 2.11
N ILE A 182 2.10 25.09 3.12
CA ILE A 182 3.03 25.07 4.27
C ILE A 182 4.42 24.60 3.84
N ALA A 183 4.48 23.55 3.04
CA ALA A 183 5.71 22.98 2.50
C ALA A 183 6.35 23.85 1.40
N LYS A 184 5.75 25.00 1.06
CA LYS A 184 6.21 25.92 0.00
C LYS A 184 6.48 25.18 -1.31
N LEU A 185 5.65 24.18 -1.62
CA LEU A 185 5.72 23.43 -2.86
C LEU A 185 5.30 24.38 -3.98
N SER A 186 6.15 24.51 -5.00
CA SER A 186 5.94 25.49 -6.06
C SER A 186 4.70 25.11 -6.89
N GLU A 187 3.68 25.95 -6.88
CA GLU A 187 2.53 25.89 -7.79
C GLU A 187 2.93 26.43 -9.18
N GLU A 188 4.01 25.93 -9.79
CA GLU A 188 4.16 26.20 -11.23
C GLU A 188 3.00 25.50 -11.95
N ASP A 189 2.42 26.15 -12.96
CA ASP A 189 1.36 25.58 -13.80
C ASP A 189 1.90 24.38 -14.60
N PHE A 190 1.95 23.21 -13.94
CA PHE A 190 2.38 21.99 -14.59
C PHE A 190 1.24 21.46 -15.45
N PHE A 191 1.45 21.46 -16.76
CA PHE A 191 0.68 20.64 -17.68
C PHE A 191 1.11 19.18 -17.54
N GLY A 192 0.65 18.49 -16.49
CA GLY A 192 0.93 17.08 -16.26
C GLY A 192 0.40 16.53 -14.93
N ARG A 193 0.31 15.20 -14.82
CA ARG A 193 -0.10 14.53 -13.59
C ARG A 193 1.04 14.55 -12.59
N ILE A 194 0.76 15.01 -11.37
CA ILE A 194 1.72 15.01 -10.26
C ILE A 194 1.44 13.80 -9.38
N LEU A 195 2.45 12.96 -9.17
CA LEU A 195 2.44 11.83 -8.24
C LEU A 195 3.27 12.19 -7.00
N PRO A 196 2.64 12.59 -5.88
CA PRO A 196 3.36 12.87 -4.65
C PRO A 196 3.78 11.56 -3.97
N VAL A 197 5.07 11.46 -3.64
CA VAL A 197 5.66 10.34 -2.89
C VAL A 197 6.20 10.90 -1.58
N TYR A 198 5.51 10.61 -0.49
CA TYR A 198 5.90 11.04 0.85
C TYR A 198 6.91 10.07 1.44
N VAL A 199 8.07 10.58 1.84
CA VAL A 199 9.10 9.81 2.53
C VAL A 199 9.27 10.39 3.92
N PHE A 200 8.88 9.61 4.91
CA PHE A 200 8.98 9.98 6.33
C PHE A 200 10.27 9.41 6.91
N ASP A 201 11.26 10.29 7.10
CA ASP A 201 12.52 9.99 7.78
C ASP A 201 12.45 10.58 9.19
N LEU A 202 12.00 9.74 10.12
CA LEU A 202 11.62 10.17 11.46
C LEU A 202 12.68 9.73 12.48
N ASP A 203 13.11 10.67 13.31
CA ASP A 203 14.00 10.43 14.45
C ASP A 203 13.22 9.78 15.63
N VAL A 204 12.53 8.67 15.39
CA VAL A 204 11.77 7.96 16.43
C VAL A 204 12.66 6.93 17.10
N SER A 205 12.69 6.94 18.43
CA SER A 205 13.46 5.98 19.23
C SER A 205 12.85 4.57 19.25
N SER A 206 11.60 4.41 18.83
CA SER A 206 10.88 3.14 18.77
C SER A 206 10.78 2.61 17.35
N ILE A 207 10.81 1.28 17.21
CA ILE A 207 10.54 0.61 15.94
C ILE A 207 9.05 0.71 15.66
N LEU A 208 8.69 1.49 14.64
CA LEU A 208 7.32 1.67 14.20
C LEU A 208 7.01 0.67 13.06
N LEU A 209 6.15 -0.31 13.33
CA LEU A 209 5.78 -1.31 12.32
C LEU A 209 4.76 -0.74 11.32
N LEU A 210 4.91 -1.01 10.03
CA LEU A 210 3.94 -0.58 9.03
C LEU A 210 2.73 -1.52 9.02
N ASP A 211 1.52 -0.94 8.92
CA ASP A 211 0.26 -1.60 8.57
C ASP A 211 0.07 -3.01 9.12
N ARG A 212 -0.29 -3.13 10.40
CA ARG A 212 -0.51 -4.41 11.07
C ARG A 212 -1.23 -5.48 10.21
N TYR A 213 -2.28 -5.09 9.50
CA TYR A 213 -3.12 -6.00 8.70
C TYR A 213 -2.92 -5.85 7.18
N HIS A 214 -2.23 -4.82 6.71
CA HIS A 214 -2.22 -4.42 5.30
C HIS A 214 -0.81 -4.26 4.71
N GLN A 215 0.21 -4.93 5.27
CA GLN A 215 1.62 -4.82 4.85
C GLN A 215 1.90 -5.08 3.36
N SER A 216 0.91 -5.53 2.58
CA SER A 216 1.04 -5.92 1.17
C SER A 216 -0.01 -5.32 0.23
N VAL A 217 -0.70 -4.23 0.60
CA VAL A 217 -1.65 -3.57 -0.31
C VAL A 217 -0.91 -2.50 -1.12
N ALA A 218 -0.73 -2.74 -2.42
CA ALA A 218 -0.32 -1.69 -3.35
C ALA A 218 -1.48 -0.71 -3.57
N PHE A 219 -1.23 0.58 -3.38
CA PHE A 219 -2.17 1.67 -3.65
C PHE A 219 -2.18 2.06 -5.12
#